data_AF-A0A1Y0HTN1-F1
#
_entry.id   AF-A0A1Y0HTN1-F1
#
_cell.length_a   1.000
_cell.length_b   1.000
_cell.length_c   1.000
_cell.angle_alpha   90.00
_cell.angle_beta   90.00
_cell.angle_gamma   90.00
#
_symmetry.space_group_name_H-M   'P 1'
#
loop_
_entity.id
_entity.type
_entity.pdbx_description
1 polymer ?
#
loop_
_entity_poly.entity_id
_entity_poly.type
_entity_poly.pdbx_seq_one_letter_code
_entity_poly.pdbx_strand_id
1 'polypeptide(L)'
;MTDAPDLPPRLALAWGVAERPERTPKRELSIERIVEAAIEIADADGLAAVSMAKVAQSLGFTTMSLYRYVTSKDDLLLLMQEAALDVEYPPAHEPADWRAELREWAQFTMAVFASHPWFLDIPVTGAPLTPNNLRGADSALRALRSTPLDDEEKMSVILLVSGYARNAARLQSDLARAVTAAGGDETVLGGGWGGALRDLVDEVRFPYLRPLVEAGTYAEEGEIDDTAWGLERVLDGIAVYVDARAAGAPGAGRDSSAPDATSDDVGGPAHGTGAEPDPRDAVAPVEMAVHVKDPKVKKATLKRRDAERRVREAQKKVRELEKALREAEKAERETARAAVEKARG
;
A
#
# COMPACT_ATOMS: atom_id res chain seq x y z
N MET A 1 -23.20 21.53 -25.74
CA MET A 1 -22.67 20.16 -25.64
C MET A 1 -21.17 20.33 -25.51
N THR A 2 -20.66 20.36 -24.28
CA THR A 2 -19.22 20.43 -24.04
C THR A 2 -18.67 19.06 -24.43
N ASP A 3 -17.73 19.03 -25.38
CA ASP A 3 -17.00 17.79 -25.73
C ASP A 3 -16.49 17.17 -24.43
N ALA A 4 -16.87 15.92 -24.17
CA ALA A 4 -16.33 15.21 -23.03
C ALA A 4 -14.81 15.13 -23.20
N PRO A 5 -14.01 15.43 -22.17
CA PRO A 5 -12.56 15.35 -22.27
C PRO A 5 -12.15 13.93 -22.70
N ASP A 6 -11.17 13.83 -23.60
CA ASP A 6 -10.63 12.55 -24.07
C ASP A 6 -9.91 11.85 -22.91
N LEU A 7 -10.65 10.99 -22.21
CA LEU A 7 -10.20 10.24 -21.05
C LEU A 7 -10.18 8.75 -21.38
N PRO A 8 -9.15 8.00 -20.90
CA PRO A 8 -9.18 6.55 -20.92
C PRO A 8 -10.51 6.01 -20.35
N PRO A 9 -11.12 4.97 -20.93
CA PRO A 9 -12.47 4.51 -20.58
C PRO A 9 -12.71 4.30 -19.08
N ARG A 10 -11.73 3.74 -18.36
CA ARG A 10 -11.80 3.53 -16.91
C ARG A 10 -11.84 4.82 -16.08
N LEU A 11 -11.14 5.86 -16.53
CA LEU A 11 -11.22 7.18 -15.91
C LEU A 11 -12.56 7.83 -16.26
N ALA A 12 -13.00 7.76 -17.52
CA ALA A 12 -14.33 8.26 -17.89
C ALA A 12 -15.47 7.61 -17.07
N LEU A 13 -15.35 6.32 -16.73
CA LEU A 13 -16.27 5.63 -15.83
C LEU A 13 -16.21 6.16 -14.39
N ALA A 14 -15.02 6.33 -13.82
CA ALA A 14 -14.84 6.90 -12.48
C ALA A 14 -15.41 8.33 -12.37
N TRP A 15 -15.20 9.15 -13.40
CA TRP A 15 -15.74 10.50 -13.52
C TRP A 15 -17.25 10.54 -13.85
N GLY A 16 -17.87 9.39 -14.12
CA GLY A 16 -19.28 9.30 -14.49
C GLY A 16 -19.63 9.93 -15.84
N VAL A 17 -18.63 10.22 -16.69
CA VAL A 17 -18.79 10.85 -18.01
C VAL A 17 -18.88 9.83 -19.16
N ALA A 18 -18.56 8.55 -18.91
CA ALA A 18 -18.80 7.48 -19.88
C ALA A 18 -20.30 7.23 -20.10
N GLU A 19 -20.71 6.93 -21.34
CA GLU A 19 -22.08 6.50 -21.65
C GLU A 19 -22.45 5.27 -20.81
N ARG A 20 -23.24 5.51 -19.75
CA ARG A 20 -23.80 4.43 -18.94
C ARG A 20 -24.84 3.73 -19.82
N PRO A 21 -24.81 2.39 -19.98
CA PRO A 21 -25.95 1.70 -20.57
C PRO A 21 -27.21 2.12 -19.80
N GLU A 22 -28.20 2.68 -20.51
CA GLU A 22 -29.30 3.45 -19.95
C GLU A 22 -29.83 2.87 -18.63
N ARG A 23 -29.96 3.73 -17.61
CA ARG A 23 -30.60 3.43 -16.33
C ARG A 23 -32.08 3.12 -16.56
N THR A 24 -32.39 1.91 -17.02
CA THR A 24 -33.76 1.39 -16.99
C THR A 24 -34.07 0.97 -15.55
N PRO A 25 -35.25 1.28 -14.97
CA PRO A 25 -35.58 1.05 -13.55
C PRO A 25 -35.56 -0.41 -13.05
N LYS A 26 -35.07 -1.37 -13.85
CA LYS A 26 -35.16 -2.82 -13.61
C LYS A 26 -33.88 -3.61 -13.92
N ARG A 27 -32.74 -2.96 -14.17
CA ARG A 27 -31.47 -3.70 -14.27
C ARG A 27 -30.93 -3.97 -12.85
N GLU A 28 -31.03 -5.22 -12.43
CA GLU A 28 -30.45 -5.75 -11.17
C GLU A 28 -28.91 -5.63 -11.12
N LEU A 29 -28.25 -5.31 -12.25
CA LEU A 29 -26.79 -5.18 -12.37
C LEU A 29 -26.40 -3.75 -12.80
N SER A 30 -25.58 -3.10 -11.97
CA SER A 30 -24.96 -1.80 -12.22
C SER A 30 -23.46 -1.82 -11.87
N ILE A 31 -22.71 -0.79 -12.31
CA ILE A 31 -21.29 -0.65 -11.96
C ILE A 31 -21.14 -0.54 -10.45
N GLU A 32 -21.96 0.28 -9.80
CA GLU A 32 -21.95 0.48 -8.36
C GLU A 32 -22.14 -0.85 -7.62
N ARG A 33 -23.09 -1.68 -8.05
CA ARG A 33 -23.34 -3.00 -7.44
C ARG A 33 -22.22 -4.01 -7.69
N ILE A 34 -21.57 -3.95 -8.86
CA ILE A 34 -20.40 -4.77 -9.19
C ILE A 34 -19.22 -4.40 -8.28
N VAL A 35 -18.98 -3.09 -8.09
CA VAL A 35 -17.88 -2.58 -7.26
C VAL A 35 -18.13 -2.93 -5.79
N GLU A 36 -19.34 -2.70 -5.27
CA GLU A 36 -19.74 -3.05 -3.91
C GLU A 36 -19.49 -4.54 -3.62
N ALA A 37 -19.98 -5.44 -4.48
CA ALA A 37 -19.76 -6.87 -4.31
C ALA A 37 -18.27 -7.27 -4.41
N ALA A 38 -17.47 -6.56 -5.20
CA ALA A 38 -16.03 -6.78 -5.27
C ALA A 38 -15.30 -6.33 -4.00
N ILE A 39 -15.73 -5.20 -3.40
CA ILE A 39 -15.23 -4.71 -2.11
C ILE A 39 -15.60 -5.69 -1.00
N GLU A 40 -16.86 -6.14 -0.92
CA GLU A 40 -17.29 -7.14 0.07
C GLU A 40 -16.43 -8.42 0.02
N ILE A 41 -16.11 -8.91 -1.19
CA ILE A 41 -15.21 -10.06 -1.37
C ILE A 41 -13.79 -9.72 -0.91
N ALA A 42 -13.30 -8.52 -1.20
CA ALA A 42 -11.95 -8.10 -0.87
C ALA A 42 -11.75 -7.85 0.63
N ASP A 43 -12.76 -7.31 1.31
CA ASP A 43 -12.77 -7.10 2.76
C ASP A 43 -12.79 -8.44 3.51
N ALA A 44 -13.55 -9.43 3.01
CA ALA A 44 -13.67 -10.74 3.65
C ALA A 44 -12.48 -11.67 3.36
N ASP A 45 -12.05 -11.75 2.10
CA ASP A 45 -11.12 -12.78 1.63
C ASP A 45 -9.81 -12.22 1.06
N GLY A 46 -9.63 -10.89 1.08
CA GLY A 46 -8.48 -10.20 0.51
C GLY A 46 -8.54 -10.01 -1.01
N LEU A 47 -7.66 -9.15 -1.52
CA LEU A 47 -7.62 -8.77 -2.96
C LEU A 47 -7.44 -9.96 -3.91
N ALA A 48 -6.69 -10.98 -3.48
CA ALA A 48 -6.41 -12.17 -4.29
C ALA A 48 -7.68 -12.98 -4.62
N ALA A 49 -8.70 -12.90 -3.77
CA ALA A 49 -9.97 -13.58 -3.99
C ALA A 49 -10.84 -12.88 -5.05
N VAL A 50 -10.58 -11.60 -5.34
CA VAL A 50 -11.35 -10.82 -6.31
C VAL A 50 -11.02 -11.29 -7.73
N SER A 51 -12.02 -11.88 -8.37
CA SER A 51 -11.98 -12.26 -9.79
C SER A 51 -13.31 -11.96 -10.45
N MET A 52 -13.29 -11.66 -11.76
CA MET A 52 -14.51 -11.39 -12.53
C MET A 52 -15.55 -12.50 -12.36
N ALA A 53 -15.12 -13.77 -12.31
CA ALA A 53 -16.01 -14.90 -12.13
C ALA A 53 -16.63 -14.96 -10.72
N LYS A 54 -15.83 -14.70 -9.66
CA LYS A 54 -16.34 -14.73 -8.28
C LYS A 54 -17.32 -13.59 -8.02
N VAL A 55 -17.04 -12.38 -8.53
CA VAL A 55 -17.95 -11.23 -8.43
C VAL A 55 -19.24 -11.48 -9.22
N ALA A 56 -19.16 -12.09 -10.40
CA ALA A 56 -20.36 -12.45 -11.16
C ALA A 56 -21.21 -13.48 -10.41
N GLN A 57 -20.56 -14.50 -9.86
CA GLN A 57 -21.22 -15.56 -9.10
C GLN A 57 -21.90 -15.04 -7.84
N SER A 58 -21.26 -14.13 -7.08
CA SER A 58 -21.88 -13.55 -5.88
C SER A 58 -23.13 -12.73 -6.19
N LEU A 59 -23.19 -12.14 -7.38
CA LEU A 59 -24.34 -11.37 -7.87
C LEU A 59 -25.38 -12.23 -8.63
N GLY A 60 -25.14 -13.53 -8.82
CA GLY A 60 -26.06 -14.41 -9.58
C GLY A 60 -26.00 -14.22 -11.10
N PHE A 61 -24.95 -13.60 -11.63
CA PHE A 61 -24.76 -13.35 -13.07
C PHE A 61 -23.61 -14.19 -13.65
N THR A 62 -23.56 -14.22 -14.99
CA THR A 62 -22.43 -14.79 -15.72
C THR A 62 -21.28 -13.80 -15.81
N THR A 63 -20.03 -14.28 -15.86
CA THR A 63 -18.85 -13.41 -16.06
C THR A 63 -18.97 -12.53 -17.29
N MET A 64 -19.53 -13.05 -18.38
CA MET A 64 -19.79 -12.28 -19.61
C MET A 64 -20.75 -11.10 -19.40
N SER A 65 -21.61 -11.15 -18.40
CA SER A 65 -22.51 -10.04 -18.08
C SER A 65 -21.80 -8.86 -17.45
N LEU A 66 -20.75 -9.11 -16.66
CA LEU A 66 -19.94 -8.06 -16.02
C LEU A 66 -19.09 -7.29 -17.03
N TYR A 67 -18.55 -7.97 -18.04
CA TYR A 67 -17.71 -7.34 -19.07
C TYR A 67 -18.43 -6.25 -19.90
N ARG A 68 -19.78 -6.20 -19.86
CA ARG A 68 -20.54 -5.08 -20.45
C ARG A 68 -20.44 -3.77 -19.65
N TYR A 69 -20.03 -3.85 -18.39
CA TYR A 69 -19.95 -2.71 -17.47
C TYR A 69 -18.51 -2.37 -17.10
N VAL A 70 -17.67 -3.39 -16.95
CA VAL A 70 -16.26 -3.24 -16.55
C VAL A 70 -15.41 -4.12 -17.46
N THR A 71 -14.57 -3.49 -18.29
CA THR A 71 -13.88 -4.15 -19.40
C THR A 71 -12.74 -5.06 -18.97
N SER A 72 -12.16 -4.85 -17.79
CA SER A 72 -11.05 -5.66 -17.28
C SER A 72 -11.05 -5.74 -15.75
N LYS A 73 -10.23 -6.65 -15.20
CA LYS A 73 -9.98 -6.70 -13.76
C LYS A 73 -9.31 -5.41 -13.29
N ASP A 74 -8.42 -4.82 -14.06
CA ASP A 74 -7.71 -3.59 -13.67
C ASP A 74 -8.67 -2.39 -13.59
N ASP A 75 -9.67 -2.32 -14.48
CA ASP A 75 -10.72 -1.30 -14.40
C ASP A 75 -11.58 -1.50 -13.15
N LEU A 76 -11.88 -2.75 -12.79
CA LEU A 76 -12.59 -3.06 -11.54
C LEU A 76 -11.77 -2.61 -10.33
N LEU A 77 -10.47 -2.90 -10.29
CA LEU A 77 -9.58 -2.49 -9.20
C LEU A 77 -9.48 -0.96 -9.07
N LEU A 78 -9.48 -0.23 -10.19
CA LEU A 78 -9.52 1.23 -10.17
C LEU A 78 -10.85 1.74 -9.57
N LEU A 79 -11.98 1.19 -10.00
CA LEU A 79 -13.29 1.59 -9.49
C LEU A 79 -13.50 1.20 -8.02
N MET A 80 -12.93 0.08 -7.58
CA MET A 80 -12.90 -0.30 -6.17
C MET A 80 -12.11 0.70 -5.32
N GLN A 81 -10.92 1.12 -5.77
CA GLN A 81 -10.15 2.16 -5.07
C GLN A 81 -10.93 3.47 -5.01
N GLU A 82 -11.55 3.87 -6.12
CA GLU A 82 -12.34 5.09 -6.18
C GLU A 82 -13.52 5.05 -5.20
N ALA A 83 -14.25 3.94 -5.12
CA ALA A 83 -15.35 3.77 -4.19
C ALA A 83 -14.90 3.70 -2.73
N ALA A 84 -13.76 3.06 -2.44
CA ALA A 84 -13.19 3.02 -1.08
C ALA A 84 -12.73 4.40 -0.58
N LEU A 85 -12.46 5.33 -1.49
CA LEU A 85 -12.15 6.73 -1.18
C LEU A 85 -13.39 7.62 -1.14
N ASP A 86 -14.60 7.08 -1.34
CA ASP A 86 -15.84 7.83 -1.25
C ASP A 86 -16.21 8.12 0.21
N VAL A 87 -15.42 8.99 0.83
CA VAL A 87 -15.51 9.33 2.24
C VAL A 87 -15.57 10.84 2.44
N GLU A 88 -16.06 11.24 3.61
CA GLU A 88 -16.07 12.64 4.04
C GLU A 88 -14.77 12.96 4.79
N TYR A 89 -13.95 13.85 4.22
CA TYR A 89 -12.69 14.26 4.82
C TYR A 89 -12.92 15.23 5.99
N PRO A 90 -12.00 15.27 6.99
CA PRO A 90 -12.10 16.19 8.11
C PRO A 90 -12.30 17.65 7.67
N PRO A 91 -13.13 18.43 8.38
CA PRO A 91 -13.38 19.83 8.05
C PRO A 91 -12.13 20.70 8.26
N ALA A 92 -12.14 21.91 7.71
CA ALA A 92 -11.11 22.90 7.95
C ALA A 92 -11.17 23.44 9.38
N HIS A 93 -10.01 23.79 9.93
CA HIS A 93 -9.92 24.50 11.21
C HIS A 93 -10.06 26.00 10.97
N GLU A 94 -10.65 26.69 11.96
CA GLU A 94 -10.78 28.15 11.99
C GLU A 94 -10.34 28.68 13.38
N PRO A 95 -9.18 29.36 13.50
CA PRO A 95 -8.25 29.71 12.42
C PRO A 95 -7.51 28.48 11.85
N ALA A 96 -6.95 28.63 10.65
CA ALA A 96 -6.21 27.56 9.97
C ALA A 96 -4.99 27.10 10.79
N ASP A 97 -4.88 25.79 11.02
CA ASP A 97 -3.71 25.13 11.62
C ASP A 97 -3.24 24.03 10.68
N TRP A 98 -2.24 24.36 9.84
CA TRP A 98 -1.76 23.42 8.82
C TRP A 98 -1.23 22.12 9.43
N ARG A 99 -0.66 22.17 10.64
CA ARG A 99 -0.04 21.01 11.27
C ARG A 99 -1.10 20.09 11.84
N ALA A 100 -2.08 20.64 12.54
CA ALA A 100 -3.21 19.87 13.05
C ALA A 100 -4.02 19.24 11.91
N GLU A 101 -4.35 20.03 10.89
CA GLU A 101 -5.14 19.55 9.76
C GLU A 101 -4.41 18.47 8.94
N LEU A 102 -3.10 18.60 8.72
CA LEU A 102 -2.32 17.58 7.98
C LEU A 102 -2.13 16.29 8.78
N ARG A 103 -2.01 16.39 10.12
CA ARG A 103 -2.03 15.24 11.02
C ARG A 103 -3.35 14.50 10.95
N GLU A 104 -4.46 15.22 11.10
CA GLU A 104 -5.82 14.65 11.03
C GLU A 104 -6.06 14.00 9.67
N TRP A 105 -5.65 14.64 8.58
CA TRP A 105 -5.74 14.08 7.24
C TRP A 105 -4.92 12.79 7.08
N ALA A 106 -3.69 12.74 7.61
CA ALA A 106 -2.86 11.53 7.57
C ALA A 106 -3.47 10.39 8.38
N GLN A 107 -3.95 10.67 9.60
CA GLN A 107 -4.62 9.71 10.47
C GLN A 107 -5.91 9.18 9.83
N PHE A 108 -6.71 10.08 9.25
CA PHE A 108 -7.91 9.73 8.52
C PHE A 108 -7.59 8.83 7.32
N THR A 109 -6.56 9.17 6.55
CA THR A 109 -6.09 8.35 5.42
C THR A 109 -5.66 6.94 5.87
N MET A 110 -4.96 6.83 7.00
CA MET A 110 -4.61 5.52 7.60
C MET A 110 -5.86 4.74 8.01
N ALA A 111 -6.88 5.40 8.58
CA ALA A 111 -8.14 4.76 8.96
C ALA A 111 -8.93 4.24 7.74
N VAL A 112 -8.92 4.98 6.63
CA VAL A 112 -9.51 4.52 5.36
C VAL A 112 -8.80 3.26 4.87
N PHE A 113 -7.45 3.24 4.89
CA PHE A 113 -6.70 2.04 4.51
C PHE A 113 -6.91 0.87 5.48
N ALA A 114 -7.07 1.13 6.78
CA ALA A 114 -7.37 0.09 7.76
C ALA A 114 -8.77 -0.51 7.54
N SER A 115 -9.73 0.27 7.06
CA SER A 115 -11.09 -0.19 6.72
C SER A 115 -11.10 -1.08 5.47
N HIS A 116 -10.20 -0.83 4.52
CA HIS A 116 -10.05 -1.59 3.28
C HIS A 116 -8.59 -1.99 3.02
N PRO A 117 -8.01 -2.95 3.78
CA PRO A 117 -6.57 -3.25 3.72
C PRO A 117 -6.08 -3.71 2.34
N TRP A 118 -6.96 -4.32 1.54
CA TRP A 118 -6.69 -4.73 0.17
C TRP A 118 -6.35 -3.56 -0.77
N PHE A 119 -6.72 -2.32 -0.42
CA PHE A 119 -6.35 -1.11 -1.17
C PHE A 119 -4.83 -0.99 -1.31
N LEU A 120 -4.10 -1.36 -0.26
CA LEU A 120 -2.64 -1.26 -0.22
C LEU A 120 -1.92 -2.34 -1.03
N ASP A 121 -2.63 -3.42 -1.39
CA ASP A 121 -2.11 -4.51 -2.23
C ASP A 121 -2.23 -4.19 -3.73
N ILE A 122 -2.94 -3.12 -4.11
CA ILE A 122 -3.01 -2.66 -5.50
C ILE A 122 -1.74 -1.83 -5.82
N PRO A 123 -0.96 -2.19 -6.85
CA PRO A 123 0.22 -1.44 -7.24
C PRO A 123 -0.12 -0.03 -7.72
N VAL A 124 0.71 0.95 -7.34
CA VAL A 124 0.63 2.31 -7.89
C VAL A 124 1.22 2.27 -9.31
N THR A 125 0.37 2.46 -10.32
CA THR A 125 0.76 2.33 -11.74
C THR A 125 0.79 3.66 -12.49
N GLY A 126 0.41 4.77 -11.84
CA GLY A 126 0.42 6.10 -12.44
C GLY A 126 -0.21 7.15 -11.52
N ALA A 127 -0.40 8.36 -12.06
CA ALA A 127 -1.05 9.45 -11.34
C ALA A 127 -2.50 9.06 -10.99
N PRO A 128 -2.93 9.27 -9.74
CA PRO A 128 -4.29 8.92 -9.32
C PRO A 128 -5.27 10.03 -9.73
N LEU A 129 -5.84 9.88 -10.92
CA LEU A 129 -6.69 10.91 -11.55
C LEU A 129 -8.19 10.70 -11.33
N THR A 130 -8.58 9.94 -10.31
CA THR A 130 -9.98 9.63 -10.03
C THR A 130 -10.60 10.68 -9.08
N PRO A 131 -11.90 11.00 -9.20
CA PRO A 131 -12.53 12.09 -8.46
C PRO A 131 -12.29 12.08 -6.94
N ASN A 132 -12.51 10.94 -6.29
CA ASN A 132 -12.39 10.82 -4.83
C ASN A 132 -10.94 10.88 -4.37
N ASN A 133 -10.00 10.41 -5.19
CA ASN A 133 -8.58 10.63 -4.93
C ASN A 133 -8.22 12.13 -5.00
N LEU A 134 -8.72 12.84 -6.02
CA LEU A 134 -8.51 14.27 -6.15
C LEU A 134 -9.17 15.06 -5.02
N ARG A 135 -10.33 14.63 -4.49
CA ARG A 135 -10.92 15.21 -3.26
C ARG A 135 -10.00 15.05 -2.05
N GLY A 136 -9.31 13.92 -1.93
CA GLY A 136 -8.33 13.70 -0.88
C GLY A 136 -7.11 14.60 -1.02
N ALA A 137 -6.60 14.76 -2.24
CA ALA A 137 -5.51 15.70 -2.53
C ALA A 137 -5.92 17.16 -2.26
N ASP A 138 -7.12 17.57 -2.66
CA ASP A 138 -7.68 18.90 -2.40
C ASP A 138 -7.82 19.17 -0.89
N SER A 139 -8.28 18.18 -0.11
CA SER A 139 -8.32 18.30 1.36
C SER A 139 -6.93 18.50 1.97
N ALA A 140 -5.88 17.88 1.42
CA ALA A 140 -4.52 18.04 1.91
C ALA A 140 -3.93 19.40 1.50
N LEU A 141 -4.20 19.86 0.27
CA LEU A 141 -3.86 21.20 -0.19
C LEU A 141 -4.55 22.28 0.67
N ARG A 142 -5.81 22.06 1.04
CA ARG A 142 -6.57 22.91 1.96
C ARG A 142 -5.84 23.04 3.30
N ALA A 143 -5.30 21.97 3.87
CA ALA A 143 -4.52 22.03 5.11
C ALA A 143 -3.30 22.96 4.98
N LEU A 144 -2.65 22.98 3.81
CA LEU A 144 -1.46 23.79 3.56
C LEU A 144 -1.76 25.24 3.13
N ARG A 145 -3.02 25.69 3.11
CA ARG A 145 -3.45 27.00 2.60
C ARG A 145 -2.82 28.20 3.30
N SER A 146 -2.45 28.06 4.58
CA SER A 146 -1.85 29.12 5.40
C SER A 146 -0.32 29.10 5.39
N THR A 147 0.31 28.16 4.67
CA THR A 147 1.77 28.05 4.60
C THR A 147 2.35 28.94 3.49
N PRO A 148 3.62 29.36 3.59
CA PRO A 148 4.31 30.13 2.54
C PRO A 148 4.79 29.25 1.36
N LEU A 149 4.41 27.97 1.34
CA LEU A 149 4.86 27.00 0.34
C LEU A 149 4.22 27.29 -1.03
N ASP A 150 5.00 27.09 -2.09
CA ASP A 150 4.47 27.07 -3.45
C ASP A 150 3.79 25.74 -3.81
N ASP A 151 3.20 25.66 -5.00
CA ASP A 151 2.34 24.54 -5.37
C ASP A 151 3.12 23.23 -5.55
N GLU A 152 4.38 23.29 -6.00
CA GLU A 152 5.26 22.12 -6.12
C GLU A 152 5.67 21.61 -4.74
N GLU A 153 5.99 22.53 -3.83
CA GLU A 153 6.33 22.22 -2.44
C GLU A 153 5.14 21.59 -1.70
N LYS A 154 3.93 22.13 -1.89
CA LYS A 154 2.70 21.56 -1.31
C LYS A 154 2.46 20.13 -1.80
N MET A 155 2.59 19.88 -3.10
CA MET A 155 2.45 18.52 -3.64
C MET A 155 3.52 17.57 -3.08
N SER A 156 4.76 18.04 -2.91
CA SER A 156 5.84 17.25 -2.31
C SER A 156 5.54 16.90 -0.85
N VAL A 157 4.99 17.84 -0.06
CA VAL A 157 4.54 17.58 1.31
C VAL A 157 3.41 16.54 1.33
N ILE A 158 2.42 16.66 0.44
CA ILE A 158 1.31 15.71 0.34
C ILE A 158 1.82 14.30 0.01
N LEU A 159 2.75 14.17 -0.94
CA LEU A 159 3.37 12.90 -1.29
C LEU A 159 4.18 12.29 -0.14
N LEU A 160 4.93 13.11 0.60
CA LEU A 160 5.68 12.67 1.77
C LEU A 160 4.77 12.12 2.85
N VAL A 161 3.73 12.87 3.22
CA VAL A 161 2.81 12.49 4.31
C VAL A 161 1.92 11.31 3.90
N SER A 162 1.38 11.30 2.68
CA SER A 162 0.62 10.12 2.18
C SER A 162 1.50 8.89 2.04
N GLY A 163 2.77 9.05 1.65
CA GLY A 163 3.75 7.96 1.60
C GLY A 163 3.98 7.34 2.98
N TYR A 164 4.16 8.17 4.01
CA TYR A 164 4.25 7.72 5.40
C TYR A 164 2.98 6.98 5.84
N ALA A 165 1.81 7.59 5.66
CA ALA A 165 0.51 7.01 6.02
C ALA A 165 0.27 5.65 5.34
N ARG A 166 0.58 5.56 4.04
CA ARG A 166 0.47 4.31 3.27
C ARG A 166 1.40 3.24 3.82
N ASN A 167 2.65 3.57 4.15
CA ASN A 167 3.61 2.63 4.70
C ASN A 167 3.20 2.14 6.10
N ALA A 168 2.78 3.05 6.98
CA ALA A 168 2.33 2.70 8.33
C ALA A 168 1.10 1.77 8.30
N ALA A 169 0.08 2.13 7.51
CA ALA A 169 -1.11 1.30 7.34
C ALA A 169 -0.77 -0.07 6.70
N ARG A 170 0.20 -0.10 5.78
CA ARG A 170 0.66 -1.35 5.15
C ARG A 170 1.30 -2.28 6.17
N LEU A 171 2.21 -1.76 6.99
CA LEU A 171 2.87 -2.53 8.03
C LEU A 171 1.85 -3.08 9.03
N GLN A 172 0.92 -2.25 9.51
CA GLN A 172 -0.15 -2.68 10.42
C GLN A 172 -0.99 -3.82 9.81
N SER A 173 -1.39 -3.69 8.55
CA SER A 173 -2.13 -4.73 7.82
C SER A 173 -1.32 -6.03 7.66
N ASP A 174 -0.03 -5.93 7.32
CA ASP A 174 0.85 -7.09 7.16
C ASP A 174 1.03 -7.85 8.48
N LEU A 175 1.20 -7.14 9.60
CA LEU A 175 1.31 -7.73 10.94
C LEU A 175 -0.01 -8.38 11.38
N ALA A 176 -1.15 -7.70 11.21
CA ALA A 176 -2.47 -8.26 11.54
C ALA A 176 -2.77 -9.54 10.73
N ARG A 177 -2.39 -9.57 9.44
CA ARG A 177 -2.47 -10.77 8.61
C ARG A 177 -1.57 -11.89 9.12
N ALA A 178 -0.34 -11.57 9.56
CA ALA A 178 0.57 -12.56 10.10
C ALA A 178 0.01 -13.23 11.36
N VAL A 179 -0.56 -12.45 12.29
CA VAL A 179 -1.22 -12.96 13.50
C VAL A 179 -2.43 -13.84 13.15
N THR A 180 -3.28 -13.38 12.23
CA THR A 180 -4.45 -14.16 11.77
C THR A 180 -4.02 -15.49 11.14
N ALA A 181 -3.01 -15.48 10.28
CA ALA A 181 -2.47 -16.68 9.65
C ALA A 181 -1.82 -17.65 10.65
N ALA A 182 -1.31 -17.14 11.78
CA ALA A 182 -0.81 -17.91 12.90
C ALA A 182 -1.93 -18.38 13.86
N GLY A 183 -3.21 -18.18 13.52
CA GLY A 183 -4.34 -18.59 14.36
C GLY A 183 -4.51 -17.73 15.62
N GLY A 184 -4.07 -16.47 15.58
CA GLY A 184 -4.10 -15.55 16.73
C GLY A 184 -2.85 -15.60 17.60
N ASP A 185 -1.81 -16.34 17.20
CA ASP A 185 -0.55 -16.40 17.93
C ASP A 185 0.31 -15.14 17.67
N GLU A 186 0.26 -14.20 18.61
CA GLU A 186 1.02 -12.94 18.56
C GLU A 186 2.54 -13.14 18.71
N THR A 187 3.01 -14.33 19.11
CA THR A 187 4.46 -14.59 19.18
C THR A 187 5.15 -14.47 17.82
N VAL A 188 4.38 -14.56 16.72
CA VAL A 188 4.85 -14.30 15.34
C VAL A 188 5.40 -12.89 15.17
N LEU A 189 4.99 -11.93 16.01
CA LEU A 189 5.43 -10.54 15.99
C LEU A 189 6.78 -10.30 16.68
N GLY A 190 7.29 -11.28 17.42
CA GLY A 190 8.58 -11.16 18.11
C GLY A 190 8.52 -11.44 19.61
N GLY A 191 7.38 -11.18 20.26
CA GLY A 191 7.24 -11.22 21.73
C GLY A 191 7.59 -12.56 22.38
N GLY A 192 7.42 -13.68 21.67
CA GLY A 192 7.78 -15.02 22.17
C GLY A 192 9.27 -15.37 22.09
N TRP A 193 10.09 -14.57 21.41
CA TRP A 193 11.46 -14.93 21.05
C TRP A 193 12.55 -14.24 21.87
N GLY A 194 12.19 -13.40 22.85
CA GLY A 194 13.16 -12.61 23.64
C GLY A 194 14.27 -13.44 24.29
N GLY A 195 13.93 -14.61 24.85
CA GLY A 195 14.91 -15.55 25.40
C GLY A 195 15.88 -16.10 24.35
N ALA A 196 15.37 -16.55 23.21
CA ALA A 196 16.19 -17.05 22.11
C ALA A 196 17.08 -15.96 21.50
N LEU A 197 16.59 -14.72 21.43
CA LEU A 197 17.38 -13.58 20.97
C LEU A 197 18.52 -13.25 21.95
N ARG A 198 18.29 -13.29 23.26
CA ARG A 198 19.36 -13.09 24.27
C ARG A 198 20.50 -14.12 24.13
N ASP A 199 20.19 -15.35 23.73
CA ASP A 199 21.18 -16.41 23.51
C ASP A 199 21.92 -16.27 22.16
N LEU A 200 21.27 -15.75 21.13
CA LEU A 200 21.80 -15.70 19.76
C LEU A 200 22.48 -14.38 19.39
N VAL A 201 22.04 -13.26 19.98
CA VAL A 201 22.54 -11.91 19.74
C VAL A 201 23.73 -11.67 20.66
N ASP A 202 24.96 -11.85 20.16
CA ASP A 202 26.18 -11.57 20.92
C ASP A 202 26.79 -10.19 20.63
N GLU A 203 27.58 -9.70 21.58
CA GLU A 203 28.19 -8.36 21.53
C GLU A 203 29.21 -8.19 20.39
N VAL A 204 29.81 -9.28 19.89
CA VAL A 204 30.80 -9.21 18.80
C VAL A 204 30.12 -9.02 17.46
N ARG A 205 29.02 -9.75 17.22
CA ARG A 205 28.27 -9.69 15.94
C ARG A 205 27.22 -8.58 15.93
N PHE A 206 26.67 -8.24 17.09
CA PHE A 206 25.52 -7.32 17.23
C PHE A 206 25.73 -6.30 18.37
N PRO A 207 26.82 -5.51 18.34
CA PRO A 207 27.19 -4.63 19.45
C PRO A 207 26.11 -3.59 19.82
N TYR A 208 25.34 -3.11 18.85
CA TYR A 208 24.31 -2.09 19.07
C TYR A 208 22.91 -2.66 19.35
N LEU A 209 22.64 -3.88 18.88
CA LEU A 209 21.35 -4.55 19.08
C LEU A 209 21.32 -5.31 20.40
N ARG A 210 22.48 -5.84 20.85
CA ARG A 210 22.61 -6.57 22.10
C ARG A 210 22.01 -5.82 23.29
N PRO A 211 22.32 -4.51 23.53
CA PRO A 211 21.73 -3.78 24.64
C PRO A 211 20.20 -3.69 24.58
N LEU A 212 19.62 -3.56 23.38
CA LEU A 212 18.17 -3.48 23.18
C LEU A 212 17.47 -4.82 23.43
N VAL A 213 18.09 -5.92 23.03
CA VAL A 213 17.60 -7.28 23.30
C VAL A 213 17.69 -7.62 24.79
N GLU A 214 18.75 -7.18 25.47
CA GLU A 214 18.86 -7.32 26.93
C GLU A 214 17.82 -6.49 27.67
N ALA A 215 17.55 -5.27 27.20
CA ALA A 215 16.53 -4.39 27.75
C ALA A 215 15.09 -4.80 27.38
N GLY A 216 14.89 -5.79 26.52
CA GLY A 216 13.57 -6.22 26.03
C GLY A 216 12.98 -5.35 24.92
N THR A 217 13.51 -4.16 24.68
CA THR A 217 12.95 -3.13 23.78
C THR A 217 12.98 -3.48 22.28
N TYR A 218 13.62 -4.59 21.90
CA TYR A 218 13.72 -4.99 20.48
C TYR A 218 12.59 -5.91 20.01
N ALA A 219 12.11 -6.80 20.87
CA ALA A 219 11.16 -7.85 20.48
C ALA A 219 9.89 -7.86 21.34
N GLU A 220 9.88 -7.13 22.46
CA GLU A 220 8.72 -6.93 23.30
C GLU A 220 7.99 -5.65 22.86
N GLU A 221 6.67 -5.61 23.01
CA GLU A 221 5.89 -4.41 22.70
C GLU A 221 6.35 -3.25 23.59
N GLY A 222 6.83 -2.18 22.94
CA GLY A 222 7.15 -0.93 23.61
C GLY A 222 5.89 -0.10 23.88
N GLU A 223 6.02 0.90 24.74
CA GLU A 223 4.93 1.86 25.04
C GLU A 223 4.76 2.93 23.95
N ILE A 224 5.67 2.99 22.97
CA ILE A 224 5.65 3.99 21.91
C ILE A 224 4.72 3.52 20.79
N ASP A 225 3.74 4.35 20.45
CA ASP A 225 3.04 4.23 19.17
C ASP A 225 3.99 4.72 18.05
N ASP A 226 4.67 3.79 17.40
CA ASP A 226 5.62 4.07 16.32
C ASP A 226 4.96 4.80 15.13
N THR A 227 3.66 4.61 14.93
CA THR A 227 2.89 5.27 13.86
C THR A 227 2.62 6.73 14.21
N ALA A 228 2.16 7.02 15.42
CA ALA A 228 2.01 8.40 15.87
C ALA A 228 3.38 9.11 15.97
N TRP A 229 4.38 8.42 16.53
CA TRP A 229 5.72 8.98 16.70
C TRP A 229 6.35 9.34 15.36
N GLY A 230 6.30 8.45 14.37
CA GLY A 230 6.89 8.69 13.05
C GLY A 230 6.17 9.80 12.29
N LEU A 231 4.84 9.89 12.40
CA LEU A 231 4.07 10.99 11.81
C LEU A 231 4.51 12.33 12.40
N GLU A 232 4.67 12.44 13.73
CA GLU A 232 5.16 13.67 14.34
C GLU A 232 6.57 14.03 13.85
N ARG A 233 7.47 13.07 13.65
CA ARG A 233 8.81 13.35 13.08
C ARG A 233 8.75 13.88 11.66
N VAL A 234 7.86 13.35 10.83
CA VAL A 234 7.62 13.87 9.48
C VAL A 234 7.10 15.32 9.55
N LEU A 235 6.11 15.58 10.41
CA LEU A 235 5.55 16.92 10.60
C LEU A 235 6.55 17.91 11.20
N ASP A 236 7.45 17.46 12.10
CA ASP A 236 8.54 18.28 12.64
C ASP A 236 9.50 18.73 11.55
N GLY A 237 9.89 17.81 10.66
CA GLY A 237 10.73 18.14 9.51
C GLY A 237 10.06 19.14 8.55
N ILE A 238 8.75 18.98 8.31
CA ILE A 238 7.96 19.92 7.50
C ILE A 238 7.87 21.28 8.19
N ALA A 239 7.67 21.33 9.51
CA ALA A 239 7.60 22.58 10.27
C ALA A 239 8.89 23.38 10.14
N VAL A 240 10.04 22.74 10.32
CA VAL A 240 11.36 23.37 10.13
C VAL A 240 11.49 23.94 8.71
N TYR A 241 11.02 23.22 7.70
CA TYR A 241 11.04 23.70 6.32
C TYR A 241 10.11 24.90 6.10
N VAL A 242 8.88 24.83 6.60
CA VAL A 242 7.90 25.93 6.53
C VAL A 242 8.44 27.19 7.19
N ASP A 243 9.06 27.07 8.36
CA ASP A 243 9.68 28.20 9.08
C ASP A 243 10.85 28.79 8.28
N ALA A 244 11.69 27.94 7.67
CA ALA A 244 12.77 28.41 6.81
C ALA A 244 12.24 29.15 5.56
N ARG A 245 11.17 28.67 4.95
CA ARG A 245 10.51 29.33 3.80
C ARG A 245 9.86 30.66 4.21
N ALA A 246 9.25 30.72 5.40
CA ALA A 246 8.74 31.97 5.97
C ALA A 246 9.87 32.99 6.22
N ALA A 247 11.07 32.52 6.58
CA ALA A 247 12.27 33.34 6.75
C ALA A 247 13.00 33.69 5.42
N GLY A 248 12.47 33.26 4.27
CA GLY A 248 13.03 33.59 2.95
C GLY A 248 14.12 32.63 2.44
N ALA A 249 14.30 31.46 3.06
CA ALA A 249 15.20 30.45 2.53
C ALA A 249 14.73 29.96 1.14
N PRO A 250 15.65 29.62 0.22
CA PRO A 250 15.29 29.06 -1.08
C PRO A 250 14.54 27.73 -0.92
N GLY A 251 13.67 27.41 -1.89
CA GLY A 251 12.97 26.13 -1.93
C GLY A 251 13.94 24.96 -2.13
N ALA A 252 13.73 23.86 -1.41
CA ALA A 252 14.50 22.63 -1.53
C ALA A 252 14.19 21.89 -2.84
N GLY A 253 15.16 21.12 -3.35
CA GLY A 253 14.99 20.31 -4.57
C GLY A 253 15.05 21.10 -5.88
N ARG A 254 15.28 22.41 -5.80
CA ARG A 254 15.64 23.25 -6.95
C ARG A 254 17.15 23.34 -6.97
N ASP A 255 17.79 22.55 -7.81
CA ASP A 255 19.23 22.61 -8.00
C ASP A 255 19.65 24.07 -8.26
N SER A 256 20.60 24.57 -7.46
CA SER A 256 21.28 25.84 -7.64
C SER A 256 22.26 25.81 -8.81
N SER A 257 21.83 25.27 -9.96
CA SER A 257 22.63 25.20 -11.19
C SER A 257 21.76 25.10 -12.44
N ALA A 258 21.06 26.19 -12.73
CA ALA A 258 20.86 26.62 -14.10
C ALA A 258 21.26 28.10 -14.16
N PRO A 259 22.43 28.47 -14.72
CA PRO A 259 22.65 29.86 -15.04
C PRO A 259 21.66 30.21 -16.15
N ASP A 260 20.77 31.13 -15.83
CA ASP A 260 19.96 31.87 -16.78
C ASP A 260 20.92 32.65 -17.69
N ALA A 261 21.38 32.01 -18.77
CA ALA A 261 22.26 32.62 -19.75
C ALA A 261 21.42 33.27 -20.86
N THR A 262 20.68 34.32 -20.50
CA THR A 262 20.45 35.39 -21.46
C THR A 262 21.73 36.21 -21.57
N SER A 263 22.26 36.25 -22.79
CA SER A 263 23.33 37.11 -23.28
C SER A 263 23.33 38.51 -22.65
N ASP A 264 24.45 38.91 -22.05
CA ASP A 264 25.28 39.98 -22.63
C ASP A 264 26.63 40.13 -21.92
N ASP A 265 27.55 40.65 -22.73
CA ASP A 265 29.01 40.82 -22.62
C ASP A 265 29.54 41.55 -21.37
N VAL A 266 30.72 41.14 -20.89
CA VAL A 266 31.97 41.93 -20.68
C VAL A 266 32.92 41.14 -19.77
N GLY A 267 34.18 41.00 -20.23
CA GLY A 267 35.18 40.08 -19.69
C GLY A 267 36.10 40.55 -18.55
N GLY A 268 37.03 39.66 -18.18
CA GLY A 268 38.16 39.94 -17.29
C GLY A 268 38.40 38.84 -16.23
N PRO A 269 39.63 38.32 -16.03
CA PRO A 269 39.86 37.02 -15.40
C PRO A 269 40.16 37.04 -13.88
N ALA A 270 39.87 35.89 -13.26
CA ALA A 270 40.53 35.21 -12.13
C ALA A 270 40.75 35.96 -10.80
N HIS A 271 40.15 35.43 -9.73
CA HIS A 271 40.89 34.83 -8.60
C HIS A 271 39.94 34.07 -7.67
N GLY A 272 40.26 32.80 -7.38
CA GLY A 272 39.52 31.97 -6.45
C GLY A 272 39.88 32.26 -4.99
N THR A 273 38.97 31.92 -4.07
CA THR A 273 39.27 31.44 -2.71
C THR A 273 38.07 30.61 -2.20
N GLY A 274 38.38 29.64 -1.34
CA GLY A 274 37.60 28.43 -1.08
C GLY A 274 36.17 28.62 -0.61
N ALA A 275 35.27 27.87 -1.25
CA ALA A 275 34.02 27.43 -0.65
C ALA A 275 34.28 26.04 -0.02
N GLU A 276 34.01 25.94 1.27
CA GLU A 276 33.96 24.68 2.01
C GLU A 276 32.81 23.82 1.42
N PRO A 277 33.03 22.53 1.10
CA PRO A 277 32.02 21.73 0.39
C PRO A 277 30.77 21.50 1.26
N ASP A 278 29.58 21.67 0.67
CA ASP A 278 28.30 21.33 1.30
C ASP A 278 28.31 19.82 1.60
N PRO A 279 28.00 19.36 2.83
CA PRO A 279 27.96 17.95 3.18
C PRO A 279 26.96 17.12 2.35
N ARG A 280 26.10 17.76 1.55
CA ARG A 280 25.18 17.11 0.59
C ARG A 280 25.83 16.77 -0.76
N ASP A 281 26.97 17.38 -1.10
CA ASP A 281 27.68 17.13 -2.37
C ASP A 281 28.56 15.86 -2.34
N ALA A 282 28.63 15.18 -1.19
CA ALA A 282 29.49 14.02 -0.97
C ALA A 282 28.78 12.66 -0.99
N VAL A 283 27.55 12.57 -1.48
CA VAL A 283 26.87 11.26 -1.59
C VAL A 283 27.10 10.65 -2.97
N ALA A 284 28.23 9.97 -3.13
CA ALA A 284 28.41 9.03 -4.23
C ALA A 284 27.36 7.90 -4.12
N PRO A 285 26.87 7.33 -5.24
CA PRO A 285 25.96 6.19 -5.20
C PRO A 285 26.59 5.04 -4.42
N VAL A 286 25.91 4.56 -3.37
CA VAL A 286 26.33 3.38 -2.63
C VAL A 286 26.12 2.17 -3.53
N GLU A 287 27.17 1.71 -4.20
CA GLU A 287 27.18 0.36 -4.78
C GLU A 287 27.12 -0.66 -3.62
N MET A 288 25.92 -1.19 -3.36
CA MET A 288 25.75 -2.30 -2.42
C MET A 288 26.39 -3.57 -3.00
N ALA A 289 27.66 -3.79 -2.67
CA ALA A 289 28.30 -5.08 -2.87
C ALA A 289 27.68 -6.10 -1.89
N VAL A 290 26.64 -6.81 -2.33
CA VAL A 290 26.04 -7.91 -1.57
C VAL A 290 27.10 -9.00 -1.34
N HIS A 291 27.65 -9.06 -0.12
CA HIS A 291 28.65 -10.05 0.27
C HIS A 291 28.01 -11.43 0.50
N VAL A 292 27.65 -12.13 -0.58
CA VAL A 292 27.23 -13.55 -0.53
C VAL A 292 28.46 -14.46 -0.56
N LYS A 293 29.29 -14.45 0.49
CA LYS A 293 30.40 -15.41 0.61
C LYS A 293 30.57 -16.05 1.99
N ASP A 294 29.65 -15.86 2.94
CA ASP A 294 29.70 -16.60 4.21
C ASP A 294 29.30 -18.08 4.00
N PRO A 295 30.17 -19.07 4.29
CA PRO A 295 29.87 -20.50 4.19
C PRO A 295 28.64 -20.94 5.02
N LYS A 296 28.36 -20.25 6.13
CA LYS A 296 27.17 -20.52 6.97
C LYS A 296 25.89 -20.06 6.28
N VAL A 297 25.92 -18.92 5.57
CA VAL A 297 24.79 -18.43 4.76
C VAL A 297 24.51 -19.34 3.57
N LYS A 298 25.55 -19.89 2.94
CA LYS A 298 25.40 -20.91 1.87
C LYS A 298 24.79 -22.21 2.39
N LYS A 299 25.19 -22.64 3.60
CA LYS A 299 24.61 -23.83 4.25
C LYS A 299 23.15 -23.60 4.65
N ALA A 300 22.79 -22.41 5.12
CA ALA A 300 21.42 -22.05 5.48
C ALA A 300 20.51 -21.97 4.24
N THR A 301 20.98 -21.38 3.14
CA THR A 301 20.21 -21.32 1.87
C THR A 301 19.99 -22.70 1.25
N LEU A 302 20.98 -23.60 1.31
CA LEU A 302 20.80 -25.00 0.89
C LEU A 302 19.77 -25.72 1.76
N LYS A 303 19.86 -25.57 3.10
CA LYS A 303 18.89 -26.17 4.03
C LYS A 303 17.47 -25.64 3.81
N ARG A 304 17.33 -24.34 3.51
CA ARG A 304 16.05 -23.70 3.14
C ARG A 304 15.50 -24.28 1.84
N ARG A 305 16.32 -24.41 0.79
CA ARG A 305 15.91 -24.97 -0.50
C ARG A 305 15.45 -26.42 -0.38
N ASP A 306 16.12 -27.21 0.45
CA ASP A 306 15.73 -28.61 0.71
C ASP A 306 14.42 -28.69 1.51
N ALA A 307 14.22 -27.78 2.47
CA ALA A 307 12.95 -27.67 3.19
C ALA A 307 11.80 -27.26 2.27
N GLU A 308 11.99 -26.24 1.41
CA GLU A 308 11.01 -25.79 0.42
C GLU A 308 10.65 -26.91 -0.57
N ARG A 309 11.64 -27.72 -0.99
CA ARG A 309 11.39 -28.89 -1.84
C ARG A 309 10.53 -29.94 -1.13
N ARG A 310 10.82 -30.25 0.14
CA ARG A 310 10.01 -31.19 0.94
C ARG A 310 8.57 -30.70 1.13
N VAL A 311 8.39 -29.39 1.36
CA VAL A 311 7.06 -28.78 1.46
C VAL A 311 6.29 -28.93 0.14
N ARG A 312 6.93 -28.65 -1.01
CA ARG A 312 6.29 -28.83 -2.34
C ARG A 312 5.91 -30.30 -2.61
N GLU A 313 6.78 -31.25 -2.25
CA GLU A 313 6.50 -32.68 -2.38
C GLU A 313 5.35 -33.12 -1.46
N ALA A 314 5.29 -32.62 -0.22
CA ALA A 314 4.17 -32.87 0.69
C ALA A 314 2.85 -32.28 0.17
N GLN A 315 2.86 -31.03 -0.30
CA GLN A 315 1.68 -30.38 -0.91
C GLN A 315 1.19 -31.10 -2.17
N LYS A 316 2.10 -31.71 -2.95
CA LYS A 316 1.70 -32.55 -4.09
C LYS A 316 0.99 -33.81 -3.62
N LYS A 317 1.52 -34.50 -2.60
CA LYS A 317 0.89 -35.69 -2.01
C LYS A 317 -0.48 -35.39 -1.41
N VAL A 318 -0.64 -34.26 -0.70
CA VAL A 318 -1.94 -33.83 -0.17
C VAL A 318 -2.96 -33.66 -1.30
N ARG A 319 -2.59 -32.98 -2.38
CA ARG A 319 -3.48 -32.82 -3.55
C ARG A 319 -3.86 -34.14 -4.22
N GLU A 320 -2.93 -35.10 -4.28
CA GLU A 320 -3.21 -36.45 -4.80
C GLU A 320 -4.18 -37.21 -3.90
N LEU A 321 -4.00 -37.14 -2.57
CA LEU A 321 -4.91 -37.76 -1.60
C LEU A 321 -6.30 -37.13 -1.60
N GLU A 322 -6.41 -35.82 -1.68
CA GLU A 322 -7.70 -35.10 -1.81
C GLU A 322 -8.43 -35.46 -3.11
N LYS A 323 -7.69 -35.72 -4.19
CA LYS A 323 -8.28 -36.19 -5.44
C LYS A 323 -8.80 -37.62 -5.28
N ALA A 324 -8.01 -38.52 -4.70
CA ALA A 324 -8.40 -39.90 -4.45
C ALA A 324 -9.62 -40.00 -3.52
N LEU A 325 -9.69 -39.16 -2.48
CA LEU A 325 -10.85 -39.10 -1.57
C LEU A 325 -12.13 -38.71 -2.31
N ARG A 326 -12.07 -37.67 -3.16
CA ARG A 326 -13.22 -37.23 -3.97
C ARG A 326 -13.69 -38.29 -4.96
N GLU A 327 -12.76 -39.05 -5.55
CA GLU A 327 -13.09 -40.16 -6.45
C GLU A 327 -13.76 -41.32 -5.68
N ALA A 328 -13.29 -41.63 -4.47
CA ALA A 328 -13.89 -42.65 -3.60
C ALA A 328 -15.30 -42.27 -3.15
N GLU A 329 -15.52 -41.03 -2.70
CA GLU A 329 -16.85 -40.52 -2.31
C GLU A 329 -17.84 -40.55 -3.49
N LYS A 330 -17.36 -40.27 -4.70
CA LYS A 330 -18.19 -40.35 -5.91
C LYS A 330 -18.60 -41.79 -6.21
N ALA A 331 -17.67 -42.74 -6.12
CA ALA A 331 -17.95 -44.17 -6.32
C ALA A 331 -18.93 -44.71 -5.27
N GLU A 332 -18.80 -44.28 -4.01
CA GLU A 332 -19.73 -44.65 -2.95
C GLU A 332 -21.15 -44.12 -3.21
N ARG A 333 -21.27 -42.87 -3.67
CA ARG A 333 -22.58 -42.30 -4.04
C ARG A 333 -23.22 -43.01 -5.24
N GLU A 334 -22.42 -43.42 -6.23
CA GLU A 334 -22.91 -44.15 -7.41
C GLU A 334 -23.37 -45.57 -7.03
N THR A 335 -22.62 -46.27 -6.19
CA THR A 335 -23.02 -47.60 -5.68
C THR A 335 -24.27 -47.53 -4.80
N ALA A 336 -24.39 -46.52 -3.94
CA ALA A 336 -25.59 -46.29 -3.14
C ALA A 336 -26.83 -46.00 -4.02
N ARG A 337 -26.67 -45.19 -5.07
CA ARG A 337 -27.75 -44.91 -6.05
C ARG A 337 -28.21 -46.18 -6.79
N ALA A 338 -27.25 -46.99 -7.26
CA ALA A 338 -27.56 -48.24 -7.95
C ALA A 338 -28.27 -49.26 -7.04
N ALA A 339 -27.92 -49.30 -5.74
CA ALA A 339 -28.58 -50.16 -4.76
C ALA A 339 -30.05 -49.73 -4.50
N VAL A 340 -30.32 -48.43 -4.42
CA VAL A 340 -31.67 -47.88 -4.24
C VAL A 340 -32.55 -48.12 -5.46
N GLU A 341 -31.99 -48.01 -6.67
CA GLU A 341 -32.71 -48.27 -7.93
C GLU A 341 -33.08 -49.74 -8.07
N LYS A 342 -32.17 -50.65 -7.68
CA LYS A 342 -32.43 -52.11 -7.66
C LYS A 342 -33.46 -52.53 -6.61
N ALA A 343 -33.63 -51.77 -5.53
CA ALA A 343 -34.64 -52.04 -4.50
C ALA A 343 -36.05 -51.53 -4.87
N ARG A 344 -36.19 -50.76 -5.95
CA ARG A 344 -37.45 -50.15 -6.41
C ARG A 344 -38.08 -50.84 -7.62
N GLY A 345 -37.37 -51.76 -8.28
CA GLY A 345 -37.87 -52.57 -9.41
C GLY A 345 -38.13 -54.01 -9.02
#